data_AF-A0A7Y5GAL6-F1
#
_entry.id   AF-A0A7Y5GAL6-F1
#
_cell.length_a   1.000
_cell.length_b   1.000
_cell.length_c   1.000
_cell.angle_alpha   90.00
_cell.angle_beta   90.00
_cell.angle_gamma   90.00
#
_symmetry.space_group_name_H-M   'P 1'
#
loop_
_entity.id
_entity.type
_entity.pdbx_description
1 polymer ?
#
loop_
_entity_poly.entity_id
_entity_poly.type
_entity_poly.pdbx_seq_one_letter_code
_entity_poly.pdbx_strand_id
1 'polypeptide(L)'
;MKTFDLSLYVIADPSVRGKYPLTEVVLRSLEGGATMIQLRDKHQTTRAMIETAKLLLAMAQQFHVPLIINDRVDVALAVNADGVHLGDD
;
A
#
# COMPACT_ATOMS: atom_id res chain seq x y z
N MET A 1 9.20 19.17 3.84
CA MET A 1 9.38 17.73 3.58
C MET A 1 8.28 17.00 4.35
N LYS A 2 7.56 16.04 3.75
CA LYS A 2 6.62 15.22 4.52
C LYS A 2 7.41 14.42 5.56
N THR A 3 6.97 14.44 6.82
CA THR A 3 7.54 13.59 7.87
C THR A 3 6.71 12.31 7.91
N PHE A 4 7.39 11.17 7.84
CA PHE A 4 6.75 9.86 7.91
C PHE A 4 7.02 9.20 9.26
N ASP A 5 5.97 8.63 9.85
CA ASP A 5 6.10 7.76 11.02
C ASP A 5 6.34 6.32 10.56
N LEU A 6 7.55 5.82 10.79
CA LEU A 6 7.98 4.48 10.37
C LEU A 6 7.81 3.42 11.47
N SER A 7 7.14 3.74 12.59
CA SER A 7 7.04 2.87 13.76
C SER A 7 6.38 1.52 13.47
N LEU A 8 5.31 1.49 12.66
CA LEU A 8 4.67 0.26 12.20
C LEU A 8 4.36 0.36 10.70
N TYR A 9 5.36 0.02 9.90
CA TYR A 9 5.26 0.01 8.44
C TYR A 9 4.86 -1.37 7.91
N VAL A 10 3.61 -1.50 7.45
CA VAL A 10 3.04 -2.77 6.98
C VAL A 10 3.21 -2.94 5.48
N ILE A 11 3.80 -4.07 5.08
CA ILE A 11 3.89 -4.49 3.68
C ILE A 11 2.69 -5.39 3.35
N ALA A 12 1.76 -4.86 2.56
CA ALA A 12 0.57 -5.56 2.08
C ALA A 12 0.88 -6.26 0.76
N ASP A 13 1.06 -7.58 0.83
CA ASP A 13 1.36 -8.44 -0.31
C ASP A 13 0.22 -9.46 -0.56
N PRO A 14 -0.43 -9.41 -1.74
CA PRO A 14 -1.51 -10.34 -2.08
C PRO A 14 -1.13 -11.82 -2.04
N SER A 15 0.16 -12.16 -2.18
CA SER A 15 0.66 -13.53 -2.20
C SER A 15 0.79 -14.17 -0.81
N VAL A 16 0.84 -13.37 0.27
CA VAL A 16 1.02 -13.86 1.65
C VAL A 16 -0.12 -13.50 2.60
N ARG A 17 -1.22 -12.92 2.10
CA ARG A 17 -2.41 -12.50 2.89
C ARG A 17 -3.18 -13.64 3.57
N GLY A 18 -2.82 -14.90 3.30
CA GLY A 18 -3.56 -16.07 3.76
C GLY A 18 -4.99 -16.09 3.23
N LYS A 19 -5.96 -16.35 4.11
CA LYS A 19 -7.37 -16.50 3.73
C LYS A 19 -8.15 -15.19 3.58
N TYR A 20 -7.62 -14.06 4.05
CA TYR A 20 -8.34 -12.80 4.08
C TYR A 20 -8.14 -12.01 2.79
N PRO A 21 -9.17 -11.31 2.26
CA PRO A 21 -8.98 -10.31 1.23
C PRO A 21 -7.91 -9.28 1.62
N LEU A 22 -7.16 -8.77 0.65
CA LEU A 22 -6.09 -7.80 0.92
C LEU A 22 -6.63 -6.55 1.63
N THR A 23 -7.82 -6.09 1.22
CA THR A 23 -8.51 -4.96 1.85
C THR A 23 -8.82 -5.22 3.32
N GLU A 24 -9.24 -6.44 3.68
CA GLU A 24 -9.50 -6.79 5.08
C GLU A 24 -8.19 -6.83 5.90
N VAL A 25 -7.10 -7.34 5.32
CA VAL A 25 -5.77 -7.30 5.96
C VAL A 25 -5.37 -5.85 6.23
N VAL A 26 -5.45 -4.98 5.22
CA VAL A 26 -5.09 -3.57 5.37
C VAL A 26 -5.99 -2.85 6.37
N LEU A 27 -7.31 -3.09 6.35
CA LEU A 27 -8.23 -2.50 7.32
C LEU A 27 -7.82 -2.87 8.76
N ARG A 28 -7.59 -4.15 9.02
CA ARG A 28 -7.17 -4.62 10.35
C ARG A 28 -5.80 -4.07 10.75
N SER A 29 -4.89 -3.91 9.79
CA SER A 29 -3.59 -3.26 10.05
C SER A 29 -3.76 -1.79 10.46
N LEU A 30 -4.63 -1.05 9.77
CA LEU A 30 -4.95 0.34 10.10
C LEU A 30 -5.61 0.46 11.48
N GLU A 31 -6.61 -0.37 11.77
CA GLU A 31 -7.26 -0.45 13.09
C GLU A 31 -6.28 -0.87 14.20
N GLY A 32 -5.27 -1.67 13.86
CA GLY A 32 -4.19 -2.10 14.75
C GLY A 32 -3.09 -1.06 14.97
N GLY A 33 -3.18 0.12 14.36
CA GLY A 33 -2.22 1.21 14.55
C GLY A 33 -1.05 1.22 13.56
N ALA A 34 -1.22 0.65 12.36
CA ALA A 34 -0.23 0.82 11.29
C ALA A 34 -0.01 2.31 10.99
N THR A 35 1.26 2.72 10.92
CA THR A 35 1.66 4.12 10.67
C THR A 35 1.99 4.34 9.20
N MET A 36 2.15 3.27 8.41
CA MET A 36 2.35 3.32 6.97
C MET A 36 1.94 2.00 6.32
N ILE A 37 1.40 2.05 5.09
CA ILE A 37 1.08 0.87 4.27
C ILE A 37 1.91 0.90 2.98
N GLN A 38 2.49 -0.24 2.61
CA GLN A 38 3.10 -0.45 1.30
C GLN A 38 2.31 -1.51 0.52
N LEU A 39 1.85 -1.19 -0.69
CA LEU A 39 1.34 -2.20 -1.62
C LEU A 39 2.53 -2.84 -2.35
N ARG A 40 2.76 -4.13 -2.10
CA ARG A 40 3.78 -4.93 -2.78
C ARG A 40 3.13 -6.05 -3.56
N ASP A 41 3.06 -5.90 -4.87
CA ASP A 41 2.49 -6.91 -5.76
C ASP A 41 3.39 -7.10 -6.98
N LYS A 42 4.13 -8.23 -7.01
CA LYS A 42 5.07 -8.54 -8.10
C LYS A 42 4.40 -9.29 -9.27
N HIS A 43 3.10 -9.58 -9.23
CA HIS A 43 2.48 -10.54 -10.15
C HIS A 43 1.28 -10.00 -10.93
N GLN A 44 0.57 -8.98 -10.41
CA GLN A 44 -0.58 -8.45 -11.11
C GLN A 44 -0.24 -7.55 -12.30
N THR A 45 -1.18 -7.48 -13.24
CA THR A 45 -1.14 -6.50 -14.32
C THR A 45 -1.19 -5.07 -13.77
N THR A 46 -0.62 -4.12 -14.52
CA THR A 46 -0.67 -2.68 -14.19
C THR A 46 -2.07 -2.21 -13.84
N ARG A 47 -3.08 -2.59 -14.65
CA ARG A 47 -4.47 -2.18 -14.44
C ARG A 47 -5.01 -2.71 -13.10
N ALA A 48 -4.81 -3.98 -12.81
CA ALA A 48 -5.29 -4.58 -11.56
C ALA A 48 -4.58 -3.99 -10.33
N MET A 49 -3.29 -3.68 -10.45
CA MET A 49 -2.54 -2.99 -9.40
C MET A 49 -3.07 -1.57 -9.16
N ILE A 50 -3.39 -0.81 -10.21
CA ILE A 50 -3.98 0.54 -10.08
C ILE A 50 -5.31 0.48 -9.34
N GLU A 51 -6.19 -0.46 -9.69
CA GLU A 51 -7.50 -0.59 -9.02
C GLU A 51 -7.35 -0.99 -7.55
N THR A 52 -6.42 -1.90 -7.26
CA THR A 52 -6.07 -2.27 -5.88
C THR A 52 -5.52 -1.06 -5.11
N ALA A 53 -4.58 -0.32 -5.71
CA ALA A 53 -3.95 0.83 -5.09
C ALA A 53 -4.95 1.96 -4.79
N LYS A 54 -5.91 2.25 -5.69
CA LYS A 54 -6.99 3.22 -5.43
C LYS A 54 -7.84 2.84 -4.21
N LEU A 55 -8.21 1.57 -4.11
CA LEU A 55 -8.98 1.06 -2.97
C LEU A 55 -8.20 1.23 -1.67
N LEU A 56 -6.93 0.80 -1.65
CA LEU A 56 -6.09 0.92 -0.46
C LEU A 56 -5.80 2.38 -0.09
N LEU A 57 -5.64 3.26 -1.08
CA LEU A 57 -5.40 4.68 -0.85
C LEU A 57 -6.60 5.33 -0.16
N ALA A 58 -7.82 5.07 -0.67
CA ALA A 58 -9.04 5.57 -0.06
C ALA A 58 -9.22 5.07 1.38
N MET A 59 -8.85 3.81 1.66
CA MET A 59 -8.87 3.26 3.02
C MET A 59 -7.84 3.93 3.92
N ALA A 60 -6.58 4.00 3.50
CA ALA A 60 -5.48 4.56 4.31
C ALA A 60 -5.69 6.06 4.62
N GLN A 61 -6.28 6.81 3.68
CA GLN A 61 -6.64 8.22 3.88
C GLN A 61 -7.63 8.43 5.03
N GLN A 62 -8.58 7.51 5.26
CA GLN A 62 -9.52 7.62 6.39
C GLN A 62 -8.81 7.55 7.75
N PHE A 63 -7.63 6.93 7.79
CA PHE A 63 -6.80 6.80 8.99
C PHE A 63 -5.63 7.79 9.02
N HIS A 64 -5.51 8.68 8.02
CA HIS A 64 -4.35 9.57 7.83
C HIS A 64 -3.01 8.81 7.72
N VAL A 65 -3.06 7.59 7.18
CA VAL A 65 -1.88 6.73 6.99
C VAL A 65 -1.46 6.81 5.52
N PRO A 66 -0.16 7.05 5.22
CA PRO A 66 0.33 7.12 3.85
C PRO A 66 0.34 5.75 3.16
N LEU A 67 0.05 5.77 1.85
CA LEU A 67 0.21 4.60 0.98
C LEU A 67 1.46 4.74 0.10
N ILE A 68 2.32 3.73 0.15
CA ILE A 68 3.52 3.60 -0.67
C ILE A 68 3.34 2.47 -1.69
N ILE A 69 3.76 2.68 -2.94
CA ILE A 69 3.75 1.64 -3.97
C ILE A 69 5.16 1.07 -4.14
N ASN A 70 5.30 -0.26 -4.14
CA ASN A 70 6.59 -0.91 -4.35
C ASN A 70 6.95 -0.99 -5.84
N ASP A 71 8.17 -0.58 -6.22
CA ASP A 71 8.83 -0.62 -7.55
C ASP A 71 8.11 0.07 -8.73
N ARG A 72 6.80 0.28 -8.64
CA ARG A 72 5.94 0.72 -9.73
C ARG A 72 5.65 2.22 -9.66
N VAL A 73 6.63 3.02 -10.08
CA VAL A 73 6.53 4.49 -10.16
C VAL A 73 5.34 4.93 -11.02
N ASP A 74 5.10 4.22 -12.13
CA ASP A 74 3.99 4.47 -13.04
C ASP A 74 2.63 4.32 -12.33
N VAL A 75 2.47 3.28 -11.51
CA VAL A 75 1.26 3.05 -10.72
C VAL A 75 1.10 4.10 -9.63
N ALA A 76 2.19 4.45 -8.93
CA ALA A 76 2.17 5.47 -7.89
C ALA A 76 1.70 6.83 -8.43
N LEU A 77 2.21 7.24 -9.59
CA LEU A 77 1.78 8.45 -10.28
C LEU A 77 0.32 8.35 -10.73
N ALA A 78 -0.10 7.22 -11.28
CA ALA A 78 -1.46 7.02 -11.77
C ALA A 78 -2.53 7.12 -10.67
N VAL A 79 -2.19 6.75 -9.43
CA VAL A 79 -3.11 6.83 -8.28
C VAL A 79 -2.84 8.00 -7.34
N ASN A 80 -1.80 8.80 -7.61
CA ASN A 80 -1.32 9.86 -6.73
C ASN A 80 -0.99 9.36 -5.30
N ALA A 81 -0.23 8.26 -5.23
CA ALA A 81 0.23 7.69 -3.96
C ALA A 81 1.20 8.63 -3.21
N ASP A 82 1.38 8.41 -1.90
CA ASP A 82 2.22 9.25 -1.06
C ASP A 82 3.72 9.05 -1.30
N GLY A 83 4.10 7.93 -1.91
CA GLY A 83 5.47 7.66 -2.29
C GLY A 83 5.66 6.33 -3.00
N VAL A 84 6.92 6.06 -3.33
CA VAL A 84 7.37 4.82 -3.95
C VAL A 84 8.50 4.26 -3.10
N HIS A 85 8.50 2.95 -2.91
CA HIS A 85 9.65 2.22 -2.38
C HIS A 85 10.36 1.53 -3.54
N LEU A 86 11.66 1.74 -3.68
CA LEU A 86 12.48 1.18 -4.76
C LEU A 86 13.54 0.27 -4.14
N GLY A 87 13.68 -0.93 -4.69
CA GLY A 87 14.79 -1.83 -4.42
C GLY A 87 15.86 -1.78 -5.51
N ASP A 88 17.01 -2.38 -5.20
CA ASP A 88 18.08 -2.69 -6.15
C ASP A 88 17.89 -4.16 -6.53
N ASP A 89 16.90 -4.44 -7.41
CA ASP A 89 16.67 -5.79 -7.96
C ASP A 89 17.72 -6.13 -9.04
#